data_AF-A0A816E4J1-F1
#
_entry.id   AF-A0A816E4J1-F1
#
_cell.length_a   1.000
_cell.length_b   1.000
_cell.length_c   1.000
_cell.angle_alpha   90.00
_cell.angle_beta   90.00
_cell.angle_gamma   90.00
#
_symmetry.space_group_name_H-M   'P 1'
#
loop_
_entity.id
_entity.type
_entity.pdbx_description
1 polymer ?
#
loop_
_entity_poly.entity_id
_entity_poly.type
_entity_poly.pdbx_seq_one_letter_code
_entity_poly.pdbx_strand_id
1 'polypeptide(L)'
;MNDLPSKFHIENDDIFPKFKFSELSQQNITSQQLYIWSAPIDIVERYQLYLDHLSASYDKSMKTQVFYNCTLPRFGPMCQYEMII
;
A
#
# COMPACT_ATOMS: atom_id res chain seq x y z
N MET A 1 32.72 -1.50 13.22
CA MET A 1 31.49 -2.12 13.76
C MET A 1 31.01 -3.07 12.68
N ASN A 2 31.03 -4.37 12.95
CA ASN A 2 30.58 -5.39 12.01
C ASN A 2 29.06 -5.43 12.06
N ASP A 3 28.41 -4.88 11.05
CA ASP A 3 26.99 -5.15 10.83
C ASP A 3 26.85 -6.62 10.48
N LEU A 4 26.25 -7.38 11.40
CA LEU A 4 25.90 -8.77 11.15
C LEU A 4 24.85 -8.75 10.03
N PRO A 5 25.09 -9.35 8.86
CA PRO A 5 24.07 -9.42 7.83
C PRO A 5 22.86 -10.15 8.41
N SER A 6 21.71 -9.48 8.37
CA SER A 6 20.44 -10.05 8.80
C SER A 6 20.26 -11.43 8.15
N LYS A 7 20.11 -12.48 8.97
CA LYS A 7 19.81 -13.86 8.53
C LYS A 7 18.43 -14.02 7.91
N PHE A 8 17.60 -12.98 8.00
CA PHE A 8 16.35 -12.93 7.28
C PHE A 8 16.65 -12.45 5.86
N HIS A 9 16.54 -13.37 4.91
CA HIS A 9 16.31 -13.00 3.51
C HIS A 9 14.99 -12.22 3.48
N ILE A 10 15.06 -10.91 3.70
CA ILE A 10 13.97 -10.02 3.32
C ILE A 10 14.03 -10.07 1.80
N GLU A 11 13.21 -10.92 1.19
CA GLU A 11 12.99 -10.95 -0.25
C GLU A 11 12.50 -9.55 -0.65
N ASN A 12 13.47 -8.68 -0.92
CA ASN A 12 13.22 -7.38 -1.49
C ASN A 12 12.92 -7.62 -2.97
N ASP A 13 11.78 -7.05 -3.36
CA ASP A 13 11.30 -6.80 -4.71
C ASP A 13 10.41 -7.90 -5.35
N ASP A 14 9.11 -7.57 -5.37
CA ASP A 14 8.08 -8.02 -6.34
C ASP A 14 7.16 -9.21 -6.01
N ILE A 15 7.08 -9.66 -4.76
CA ILE A 15 6.07 -10.69 -4.39
C ILE A 15 4.64 -10.15 -4.53
N PHE A 16 4.42 -8.87 -4.20
CA PHE A 16 3.08 -8.27 -4.18
C PHE A 16 2.90 -7.24 -5.29
N PRO A 17 1.77 -7.28 -6.01
CA PRO A 17 1.41 -6.22 -6.96
C PRO A 17 1.40 -4.85 -6.28
N LYS A 18 2.05 -3.88 -6.93
CA LYS A 18 2.15 -2.49 -6.46
C LYS A 18 1.31 -1.60 -7.37
N PHE A 19 0.54 -0.70 -6.76
CA PHE A 19 -0.28 0.25 -7.50
C PHE A 19 -0.09 1.65 -6.94
N LYS A 20 0.00 2.64 -7.81
CA LYS A 20 -0.12 4.03 -7.42
C LYS A 20 -1.57 4.39 -7.17
N PHE A 21 -1.83 5.35 -6.31
CA PHE A 21 -3.18 5.87 -6.09
C PHE A 21 -3.84 6.34 -7.39
N SER A 22 -3.08 6.93 -8.31
CA SER A 22 -3.59 7.30 -9.63
C SER A 22 -3.99 6.10 -10.50
N GLU A 23 -3.31 4.97 -10.38
CA GLU A 23 -3.63 3.76 -11.14
C GLU A 23 -4.90 3.11 -10.58
N LEU A 24 -5.04 3.10 -9.24
CA LEU A 24 -6.25 2.61 -8.57
C LEU A 24 -7.48 3.45 -8.94
N SER A 25 -7.37 4.78 -8.96
CA SER A 25 -8.51 5.65 -9.29
C SER A 25 -8.91 5.56 -10.76
N GLN A 26 -7.94 5.40 -11.67
CA GLN A 26 -8.21 5.12 -13.09
C GLN A 26 -8.99 3.81 -13.29
N GLN A 27 -8.81 2.85 -12.39
CA GLN A 27 -9.56 1.58 -12.38
C GLN A 27 -10.88 1.66 -11.58
N ASN A 28 -11.28 2.85 -11.13
CA ASN A 28 -12.47 3.07 -10.29
C ASN A 28 -12.47 2.24 -8.99
N ILE A 29 -11.28 1.99 -8.42
CA ILE A 29 -11.16 1.37 -7.11
C ILE A 29 -11.54 2.39 -6.04
N THR A 30 -12.30 1.95 -5.05
CA THR A 30 -12.76 2.73 -3.90
C THR A 30 -11.90 2.43 -2.68
N SER A 31 -11.85 3.38 -1.73
CA SER A 31 -11.24 3.17 -0.41
C SER A 31 -11.82 1.96 0.33
N GLN A 32 -13.13 1.69 0.16
CA GLN A 32 -13.79 0.53 0.73
C GLN A 32 -13.22 -0.80 0.20
N GLN A 33 -12.85 -0.88 -1.08
CA GLN A 33 -12.22 -2.09 -1.62
C GLN A 33 -10.84 -2.31 -1.01
N LEU A 34 -10.04 -1.27 -0.81
CA LEU A 34 -8.75 -1.37 -0.10
C LEU A 34 -8.94 -1.89 1.33
N TYR A 35 -9.96 -1.40 2.03
CA TYR A 35 -10.29 -1.89 3.37
C TYR A 35 -10.64 -3.39 3.38
N ILE A 36 -11.45 -3.85 2.41
CA ILE A 36 -11.79 -5.28 2.26
C ILE A 36 -10.55 -6.12 1.96
N TRP A 37 -9.57 -5.57 1.23
CA TRP A 37 -8.29 -6.23 0.96
C TRP A 37 -7.33 -6.21 2.15
N SER A 38 -7.78 -5.77 3.33
CA SER A 38 -6.96 -5.68 4.54
C SER A 38 -5.78 -4.70 4.39
N ALA A 39 -5.94 -3.67 3.54
CA ALA A 39 -4.99 -2.57 3.49
C ALA A 39 -4.91 -1.88 4.87
N PRO A 40 -3.73 -1.38 5.26
CA PRO A 40 -3.59 -0.56 6.47
C PRO A 40 -4.58 0.62 6.48
N ILE A 41 -5.21 0.90 7.63
CA ILE A 41 -6.25 1.93 7.73
C ILE A 41 -5.75 3.31 7.31
N ASP A 42 -4.50 3.63 7.60
CA ASP A 42 -3.86 4.88 7.21
C ASP A 42 -3.68 5.01 5.69
N ILE A 43 -3.47 3.89 4.98
CA ILE A 43 -3.46 3.86 3.51
C ILE A 43 -4.88 4.07 2.96
N VAL A 44 -5.88 3.42 3.57
CA VAL A 44 -7.29 3.57 3.18
C VAL A 44 -7.74 5.03 3.30
N GLU A 45 -7.46 5.67 4.43
CA GLU A 45 -7.81 7.06 4.69
C GLU A 45 -7.11 8.03 3.73
N ARG A 46 -5.80 7.84 3.49
CA ARG A 46 -5.06 8.67 2.51
C ARG A 46 -5.57 8.48 1.10
N TYR A 47 -5.98 7.27 0.72
CA TYR A 47 -6.57 7.03 -0.57
C TYR A 47 -7.93 7.73 -0.71
N GLN A 48 -8.76 7.72 0.34
CA GLN A 48 -10.01 8.49 0.35
C GLN A 48 -9.76 9.99 0.20
N LEU A 49 -8.81 10.55 0.96
CA LEU A 49 -8.40 11.95 0.81
C LEU A 49 -7.94 12.27 -0.61
N TYR A 50 -7.17 11.36 -1.22
CA TYR A 50 -6.77 11.51 -2.63
C TYR A 50 -7.98 11.53 -3.58
N LEU A 51 -8.96 10.64 -3.39
CA LEU A 51 -10.19 10.59 -4.19
C LEU A 51 -11.02 11.87 -4.05
N ASP A 52 -11.19 12.37 -2.82
CA ASP A 52 -11.96 13.58 -2.51
C ASP A 52 -11.34 14.85 -3.14
N HIS A 53 -10.01 14.84 -3.32
CA HIS A 53 -9.25 15.96 -3.86
C HIS A 53 -8.82 15.79 -5.32
N LEU A 54 -9.33 14.79 -6.04
CA LEU A 54 -9.00 14.54 -7.45
C LEU A 54 -9.17 15.77 -8.36
N SER A 55 -10.17 16.61 -8.08
CA SER A 55 -10.49 17.83 -8.84
C SER A 55 -9.77 19.08 -8.33
N ALA A 56 -9.21 19.05 -7.12
CA ALA A 56 -8.43 20.14 -6.55
C ALA A 56 -6.97 19.99 -7.00
N SER A 57 -6.24 21.09 -7.17
CA SER A 57 -4.79 21.05 -7.42
C SER A 57 -4.00 20.64 -6.16
N TYR A 58 -4.54 19.71 -5.38
CA TYR A 58 -3.94 19.25 -4.14
C TYR A 58 -2.76 18.33 -4.44
N ASP A 59 -1.92 18.21 -3.42
CA ASP A 59 -0.57 17.67 -3.46
C ASP A 59 -0.33 16.56 -4.51
N LYS A 60 0.47 16.88 -5.52
CA LYS A 60 0.88 15.93 -6.58
C LYS A 60 1.58 14.70 -5.99
N SER A 61 2.14 14.78 -4.78
CA SER A 61 2.80 13.66 -4.11
C SER A 61 1.86 12.49 -3.85
N MET A 62 0.57 12.74 -3.58
CA MET A 62 -0.40 11.69 -3.28
C MET A 62 -0.68 10.81 -4.50
N LYS A 63 -0.59 11.35 -5.72
CA LYS A 63 -0.75 10.57 -6.96
C LYS A 63 0.30 9.46 -7.07
N THR A 64 1.51 9.73 -6.59
CA THR A 64 2.65 8.81 -6.66
C THR A 64 2.74 7.86 -5.46
N GLN A 65 1.84 7.99 -4.48
CA GLN A 65 1.81 7.10 -3.32
C GLN A 65 1.51 5.67 -3.77
N VAL A 66 2.33 4.74 -3.30
CA VAL A 66 2.27 3.31 -3.64
C VAL A 66 1.47 2.55 -2.60
N PHE A 67 0.56 1.71 -3.07
CA PHE A 67 -0.18 0.70 -2.35
C PHE A 67 0.37 -0.68 -2.72
N TYR A 68 0.61 -1.51 -1.71
CA TYR A 68 0.99 -2.91 -1.89
C TYR A 68 -0.27 -3.77 -1.72
N ASN A 69 -0.67 -4.45 -2.79
CA ASN A 69 -1.86 -5.31 -2.79
C ASN A 69 -1.50 -6.71 -2.29
N CYS A 70 -1.49 -6.87 -0.97
CA CYS A 70 -1.50 -8.18 -0.33
C CYS A 70 -2.84 -8.44 0.34
N THR A 71 -3.13 -9.72 0.52
CA THR A 71 -4.26 -10.19 1.33
C THR A 71 -3.73 -10.92 2.55
N LEU A 72 -4.60 -11.12 3.55
CA LEU A 72 -4.31 -11.98 4.70
C LEU A 72 -3.69 -13.33 4.25
N PRO A 73 -2.71 -13.86 5.00
CA PRO A 73 -2.29 -13.42 6.34
C PRO A 73 -1.25 -12.28 6.36
N ARG A 74 -0.91 -11.70 5.21
CA ARG A 74 0.09 -10.63 5.11
C ARG A 74 -0.54 -9.26 5.38
N PHE A 75 0.20 -8.39 6.06
CA PHE A 75 -0.25 -7.05 6.41
C PHE A 75 0.91 -6.06 6.59
N GLY A 76 0.56 -4.79 6.76
CA GLY A 76 1.50 -3.67 6.92
C GLY A 76 1.66 -2.83 5.65
N PRO A 77 2.27 -1.63 5.75
CA PRO A 77 2.41 -0.69 4.64
C PRO A 77 3.04 -1.25 3.36
N MET A 78 3.91 -2.25 3.49
CA MET A 78 4.63 -2.93 2.42
C MET A 78 4.37 -4.44 2.42
N CYS A 79 3.29 -4.89 3.08
CA CYS A 79 3.01 -6.31 3.27
C CYS A 79 4.14 -7.08 3.98
N GLN A 80 4.91 -6.37 4.80
CA GLN A 80 6.16 -6.88 5.39
C GLN A 80 5.93 -7.82 6.59
N TYR A 81 4.71 -7.88 7.12
CA TYR A 81 4.35 -8.73 8.25
C TYR A 81 3.43 -9.85 7.81
N GLU A 82 3.49 -10.99 8.49
CA GLU A 82 2.64 -12.15 8.29
C GLU A 82 2.12 -12.64 9.62
N MET A 83 0.82 -12.94 9.69
CA MET A 83 0.29 -13.72 10.81
C MET A 83 0.65 -15.19 10.61
N ILE A 84 1.59 -15.68 11.42
CA ILE A 84 1.88 -17.11 11.53
C ILE A 84 0.81 -17.71 12.45
N ILE A 85 0.01 -18.63 11.89
CA ILE A 85 -1.07 -19.34 12.59
C ILE A 85 -0.56 -20.70 13.04
#